data_AF-A0A7C7QTX8-F1
#
_entry.id   AF-A0A7C7QTX8-F1
#
_cell.length_a   1.000
_cell.length_b   1.000
_cell.length_c   1.000
_cell.angle_alpha   90.00
_cell.angle_beta   90.00
_cell.angle_gamma   90.00
#
_symmetry.space_group_name_H-M   'P 1'
#
loop_
_entity.id
_entity.type
_entity.pdbx_description
1 polymer ?
#
loop_
_entity_poly.entity_id
_entity_poly.type
_entity_poly.pdbx_seq_one_letter_code
_entity_poly.pdbx_strand_id
1 'polypeptide(L)' 'MDREQIIQELYQRDSQFKEFKDKHEELDKRIKKLEKHHPMTHDLELEIEKLKKEKLYYKDLMEQKIQEYIKTKAI' A
#
# COMPACT_ATOMS: atom_id res chain seq x y z
N MET A 1 10.37 -13.08 -15.58
CA MET A 1 10.43 -11.63 -15.29
C MET A 1 10.56 -11.48 -13.80
N ASP A 2 11.50 -10.67 -13.36
CA ASP A 2 11.69 -10.43 -11.93
C ASP A 2 10.58 -9.53 -11.39
N ARG A 3 10.04 -9.84 -10.21
CA ARG A 3 8.91 -9.10 -9.62
C ARG A 3 9.28 -7.62 -9.44
N GLU A 4 10.53 -7.36 -9.12
CA GLU A 4 11.06 -6.01 -8.91
C GLU A 4 11.05 -5.17 -10.19
N GLN A 5 11.36 -5.77 -11.35
CA GLN A 5 11.28 -5.09 -12.63
C GLN A 5 9.84 -4.73 -13.01
N ILE A 6 8.88 -5.62 -12.72
CA ILE A 6 7.46 -5.36 -12.96
C ILE A 6 6.97 -4.22 -12.09
N ILE A 7 7.37 -4.17 -10.82
CA ILE A 7 7.05 -3.08 -9.91
C ILE A 7 7.63 -1.76 -10.43
N GLN A 8 8.89 -1.75 -10.90
CA GLN A 8 9.48 -0.54 -11.47
C GLN A 8 8.76 -0.09 -12.74
N GLU A 9 8.45 -1.01 -13.66
CA GLU A 9 7.70 -0.67 -14.88
C GLU A 9 6.29 -0.17 -14.57
N LEU A 10 5.57 -0.81 -13.65
CA LEU A 10 4.26 -0.35 -13.19
C LEU A 10 4.35 1.01 -12.50
N TYR A 11 5.38 1.24 -11.70
CA TYR A 11 5.60 2.52 -11.04
C TYR A 11 5.86 3.67 -12.04
N GLN A 12 6.51 3.37 -13.16
CA GLN A 12 6.79 4.36 -14.20
C GLN A 12 5.63 4.54 -15.20
N ARG A 13 4.92 3.46 -15.53
CA ARG A 13 3.85 3.46 -16.56
C ARG A 13 2.45 3.67 -15.98
N ASP A 14 2.18 3.12 -14.80
CA ASP A 14 0.87 3.14 -14.16
C ASP A 14 0.87 4.17 -13.01
N SER A 15 0.27 5.33 -13.28
CA SER A 15 0.16 6.41 -12.29
C SER A 15 -0.67 5.98 -11.07
N GLN A 16 -1.63 5.07 -11.22
CA GLN A 16 -2.41 4.57 -10.08
C GLN A 16 -1.55 3.70 -9.16
N PHE A 17 -0.66 2.87 -9.71
CA PHE A 17 0.27 2.06 -8.91
C PHE A 17 1.18 2.96 -8.08
N LYS A 18 1.64 4.07 -8.66
CA LYS A 18 2.38 5.09 -7.94
C LYS A 18 1.55 5.71 -6.80
N GLU A 19 0.30 6.06 -7.05
CA GLU A 19 -0.62 6.56 -6.02
C GLU A 19 -0.86 5.54 -4.90
N PHE A 20 -1.04 4.26 -5.21
CA PHE A 20 -1.22 3.21 -4.21
C PHE A 20 0.01 3.06 -3.31
N LYS A 21 1.21 3.11 -3.89
CA LYS A 21 2.46 3.09 -3.11
C LYS A 21 2.59 4.31 -2.21
N ASP A 22 2.29 5.50 -2.73
CA ASP A 22 2.33 6.75 -1.97
C ASP A 22 1.35 6.73 -0.79
N LYS A 23 0.10 6.31 -1.04
CA LYS A 23 -0.92 6.11 0.00
C LYS A 23 -0.50 5.07 1.03
N HIS A 24 0.09 3.95 0.62
CA HIS A 24 0.59 2.94 1.53
C HIS A 24 1.69 3.51 2.47
N GLU A 25 2.62 4.31 1.93
CA GLU A 25 3.64 4.99 2.74
C GLU A 25 3.06 6.07 3.65
N GLU A 26 2.06 6.83 3.18
CA GLU A 26 1.35 7.82 4.00
C GLU A 26 0.63 7.15 5.19
N LEU A 27 -0.08 6.04 4.93
CA LEU A 27 -0.76 5.28 5.97
C LEU A 27 0.24 4.71 6.99
N ASP A 28 1.38 4.18 6.54
CA ASP A 28 2.44 3.72 7.45
C ASP A 28 2.96 4.84 8.36
N LYS A 29 3.18 6.03 7.80
CA LYS A 29 3.59 7.21 8.57
C LYS A 29 2.50 7.66 9.55
N ARG A 30 1.22 7.63 9.16
CA ARG A 30 0.10 7.94 10.06
C ARG A 30 0.01 6.94 11.20
N ILE A 31 0.06 5.65 10.89
CA ILE A 31 0.06 4.57 11.90
C ILE A 31 1.20 4.79 12.90
N LYS A 32 2.44 5.00 12.43
CA LYS A 32 3.59 5.25 13.31
C LYS A 32 3.44 6.51 14.17
N LYS A 33 2.83 7.57 13.64
CA LYS A 33 2.57 8.80 14.42
C LYS A 33 1.53 8.55 15.52
N LEU A 34 0.47 7.82 15.20
CA LEU A 34 -0.59 7.48 16.15
C LEU A 34 -0.10 6.49 17.21
N GLU A 35 0.67 5.46 16.82
CA GLU A 35 1.29 4.50 17.74
C GLU A 35 2.31 5.16 18.69
N LYS A 36 2.91 6.29 18.28
CA LYS A 36 3.84 7.04 19.13
C LYS A 36 3.12 7.98 20.11
N HIS A 37 1.83 8.23 19.93
CA HIS A 37 1.06 9.14 20.77
C HIS A 37 0.61 8.44 22.06
N HIS A 38 1.07 8.94 23.21
CA HIS A 38 0.59 8.53 24.54
C HIS A 38 -0.15 9.69 25.21
N PRO A 39 -1.30 9.44 25.87
CA PRO A 39 -1.94 8.14 26.11
C PRO A 39 -2.65 7.58 24.86
N MET A 40 -2.56 6.25 24.70
CA MET A 40 -3.24 5.51 23.63
C MET A 40 -4.64 5.17 24.11
N THR A 41 -5.61 5.97 23.68
CA THR A 41 -7.04 5.76 23.98
C THR A 41 -7.61 4.64 23.09
N HIS A 42 -8.67 3.96 23.53
CA HIS A 42 -9.33 2.93 22.73
C HIS A 42 -9.75 3.41 21.32
N ASP A 43 -10.14 4.69 21.20
CA ASP A 43 -10.49 5.31 19.92
C ASP A 43 -9.29 5.39 18.95
N LEU A 44 -8.09 5.70 19.48
CA LEU A 44 -6.84 5.70 18.74
C LEU A 44 -6.43 4.28 18.29
N GLU A 45 -6.66 3.27 19.12
CA GLU A 45 -6.42 1.87 18.74
C GLU A 45 -7.30 1.44 17.56
N LEU A 46 -8.60 1.78 17.61
CA LEU A 46 -9.53 1.51 16.52
C LEU A 46 -9.15 2.26 15.24
N GLU A 47 -8.68 3.50 15.36
CA GLU A 47 -8.20 4.27 14.22
C GLU A 47 -6.93 3.64 13.60
N ILE A 48 -5.95 3.25 14.43
CA ILE A 48 -4.75 2.54 13.97
C ILE A 48 -5.13 1.22 13.29
N GLU A 49 -6.09 0.46 13.82
CA GLU A 49 -6.54 -0.79 13.20
C GLU A 49 -7.19 -0.54 11.84
N LYS A 50 -8.03 0.50 11.71
CA LYS A 50 -8.62 0.92 10.43
C LYS A 50 -7.53 1.29 9.43
N LEU A 51 -6.56 2.09 9.83
CA LEU A 51 -5.44 2.49 8.97
C LEU A 51 -4.57 1.30 8.57
N LYS A 52 -4.36 0.32 9.46
CA LYS A 52 -3.66 -0.94 9.14
C LYS A 52 -4.43 -1.75 8.10
N LYS A 53 -5.77 -1.83 8.21
CA LYS A 53 -6.63 -2.48 7.20
C LYS A 53 -6.57 -1.76 5.86
N GLU A 54 -6.64 -0.42 5.84
CA GLU A 54 -6.48 0.35 4.61
C GLU A 54 -5.10 0.16 3.99
N LYS A 55 -4.04 0.15 4.80
CA LYS A 55 -2.68 -0.13 4.32
C LYS A 55 -2.59 -1.50 3.65
N LEU A 56 -3.21 -2.52 4.26
CA LEU A 56 -3.27 -3.86 3.66
C LEU A 56 -4.06 -3.86 2.35
N TYR A 57 -5.16 -3.11 2.27
CA TYR A 57 -5.95 -2.96 1.06
C TYR A 57 -5.13 -2.36 -0.10
N TYR A 58 -4.38 -1.27 0.13
CA TYR A 58 -3.52 -0.70 -0.92
C TYR A 58 -2.39 -1.67 -1.34
N LYS A 59 -1.88 -2.47 -0.40
CA LYS A 59 -0.93 -3.53 -0.73
C LYS A 59 -1.56 -4.58 -1.64
N ASP A 60 -2.79 -5.00 -1.36
CA ASP A 60 -3.53 -5.96 -2.17
C ASP A 60 -3.79 -5.43 -3.58
N LEU A 61 -4.23 -4.17 -3.70
CA LEU A 61 -4.40 -3.49 -4.99
C LEU A 61 -3.10 -3.44 -5.81
N MET A 62 -1.96 -3.17 -5.16
CA MET A 62 -0.65 -3.21 -5.82
C MET A 62 -0.33 -4.63 -6.31
N GLU A 63 -0.54 -5.66 -5.49
CA GLU A 63 -0.36 -7.07 -5.90
C GLU A 63 -1.29 -7.44 -7.06
N GLN A 64 -2.55 -7.03 -7.04
CA GLN A 64 -3.48 -7.25 -8.15
C GLN A 64 -2.97 -6.63 -9.45
N LYS A 65 -2.53 -5.36 -9.44
CA LYS A 65 -1.94 -4.70 -10.61
C LYS A 65 -0.70 -5.43 -11.14
N ILE A 66 0.16 -5.91 -10.24
CA ILE A 66 1.34 -6.72 -10.60
C ILE A 66 0.91 -8.02 -11.28
N GLN A 67 -0.05 -8.73 -10.70
CA GLN A 67 -0.58 -9.98 -11.26
C GLN A 67 -1.24 -9.76 -12.63
N GLU A 68 -2.06 -8.70 -12.77
CA GLU A 68 -2.67 -8.33 -14.04
C GLU A 68 -1.62 -8.02 -15.10
N TYR A 69 -0.59 -7.25 -14.75
CA TYR A 69 0.50 -6.92 -15.66
C TYR A 69 1.29 -8.16 -16.12
N ILE A 70 1.58 -9.07 -15.19
CA ILE A 70 2.22 -10.36 -15.52
C ILE A 70 1.34 -11.14 -16.48
N LYS A 71 0.03 -11.22 -16.20
CA LYS A 71 -0.92 -11.94 -17.04
C LYS A 71 -1.02 -11.33 -18.44
N THR A 72 -1.05 -10.00 -18.55
CA THR A 72 -1.07 -9.31 -19.84
C THR A 72 0.20 -9.51 -20.65
N LYS A 73 1.37 -9.54 -20.00
CA LYS A 73 2.66 -9.80 -20.70
C LYS A 73 2.92 -11.28 -21.01
N ALA A 74 2.21 -12.20 -20.37
CA ALA A 74 2.33 -13.64 -20.60
C ALA A 74 1.49 -14.14 -21.79
N ILE A 75 0.62 -13.29 -22.36
CA ILE A 75 -0.18 -13.53 -23.56
C ILE A 75 0.51 -12.84 -24.74
#